data_AF-X0WSM4-F1
#
_entry.id   AF-X0WSM4-F1
#
_cell.length_a   1.000
_cell.length_b   1.000
_cell.length_c   1.000
_cell.angle_alpha   90.00
_cell.angle_beta   90.00
_cell.angle_gamma   90.00
#
_symmetry.space_group_name_H-M   'P 1'
#
loop_
_entity.id
_entity.type
_entity.pdbx_description
1 polymer ?
#
loop_
_entity_poly.entity_id
_entity_poly.type
_entity_poly.pdbx_seq_one_letter_code
_entity_poly.pdbx_strand_id
1 'polypeptide(L)'
;NVPDWHTSQAGPFDLWPVGLGFEYFYGFVGGDTNQWAPAITENTRPVEPPHDDPDYHFDVDMADKAIGWLRMQHAVAPNKPFFCYYAPGTAHAPHHAPKEWIGRFKGKFDKGWDQVREEILAQQKKLGIVPQNTQLTKRPEGIRAWDSLNADQKKVYAHMMEVYAAALSHCDHQIGRVVDAVEEMGELDNTLIIYIQGDNGASAEGNPNGLLNEMSFFNNIKEEFSEVERRMDQLGGPMTFNHYPMGWAHATDSPFQ
;
A
#
# COMPACT_ATOMS: atom_id res chain seq x y z
N ASN A 1 -9.18 -13.56 5.01
CA ASN A 1 -8.76 -14.07 3.68
C ASN A 1 -9.49 -15.36 3.36
N VAL A 2 -9.88 -15.52 2.10
CA VAL A 2 -10.41 -16.79 1.57
C VAL A 2 -9.29 -17.83 1.66
N PRO A 3 -9.53 -19.04 2.17
CA PRO A 3 -8.49 -20.08 2.17
C PRO A 3 -8.01 -20.39 0.75
N ASP A 4 -6.70 -20.60 0.56
CA ASP A 4 -6.11 -20.81 -0.77
C ASP A 4 -6.78 -21.93 -1.58
N TRP A 5 -7.20 -23.01 -0.91
CA TRP A 5 -7.87 -24.13 -1.58
C TRP A 5 -9.34 -23.83 -1.96
N HIS A 6 -9.89 -22.67 -1.56
CA HIS A 6 -11.24 -22.17 -1.92
C HIS A 6 -11.19 -21.00 -2.93
N THR A 7 -10.02 -20.59 -3.41
CA THR A 7 -9.89 -19.45 -4.35
C THR A 7 -10.16 -19.83 -5.81
N SER A 8 -10.38 -21.12 -6.09
CA SER A 8 -10.68 -21.59 -7.44
C SER A 8 -12.07 -21.18 -7.92
N GLN A 9 -12.23 -21.08 -9.24
CA GLN A 9 -13.50 -20.80 -9.90
C GLN A 9 -14.54 -21.92 -9.76
N ALA A 10 -14.14 -23.09 -9.26
CA ALA A 10 -15.08 -24.16 -8.93
C ALA A 10 -15.81 -23.92 -7.59
N GLY A 11 -15.39 -22.92 -6.81
CA GLY A 11 -15.85 -22.71 -5.45
C GLY A 11 -15.24 -23.71 -4.44
N PRO A 12 -15.79 -23.81 -3.22
CA PRO A 12 -17.00 -23.12 -2.76
C PRO A 12 -16.77 -21.61 -2.54
N PHE A 13 -17.85 -20.82 -2.67
CA PHE A 13 -17.83 -19.36 -2.51
C PHE A 13 -18.37 -18.88 -1.15
N ASP A 14 -18.59 -19.81 -0.22
CA ASP A 14 -19.13 -19.56 1.12
C ASP A 14 -18.22 -18.68 1.98
N LEU A 15 -16.90 -18.77 1.78
CA LEU A 15 -15.90 -17.96 2.48
C LEU A 15 -15.43 -16.74 1.69
N TRP A 16 -16.04 -16.45 0.55
CA TRP A 16 -15.78 -15.24 -0.23
C TRP A 16 -16.60 -14.07 0.33
N PRO A 17 -16.24 -12.79 0.03
CA PRO A 17 -17.00 -11.65 0.51
C PRO A 17 -18.52 -11.77 0.23
N VAL A 18 -18.90 -12.23 -0.96
CA VAL A 18 -20.30 -12.45 -1.33
C VAL A 18 -21.00 -13.59 -0.59
N GLY A 19 -20.23 -14.55 -0.06
CA GLY A 19 -20.73 -15.60 0.84
C GLY A 19 -20.83 -15.16 2.31
N LEU A 20 -20.15 -14.07 2.67
CA LEU A 20 -20.03 -13.54 4.03
C LEU A 20 -20.84 -12.25 4.25
N GLY A 21 -21.85 -11.99 3.41
CA GLY A 21 -22.83 -10.93 3.60
C GLY A 21 -22.60 -9.65 2.79
N PHE A 22 -21.55 -9.58 1.97
CA PHE A 22 -21.40 -8.47 1.02
C PHE A 22 -22.27 -8.69 -0.22
N GLU A 23 -23.14 -7.74 -0.56
CA GLU A 23 -23.97 -7.82 -1.77
C GLU A 23 -23.16 -7.67 -3.07
N TYR A 24 -21.96 -7.09 -2.97
CA TYR A 24 -21.06 -6.82 -4.08
C TYR A 24 -19.60 -6.88 -3.61
N PHE A 25 -18.73 -7.42 -4.47
CA PHE A 25 -17.29 -7.41 -4.25
C PHE A 25 -16.56 -7.04 -5.54
N TYR A 26 -15.56 -6.17 -5.41
CA TYR A 26 -14.59 -5.87 -6.45
C TYR A 26 -13.22 -5.74 -5.79
N GLY A 27 -12.27 -6.58 -6.20
CA GLY A 27 -10.96 -6.59 -5.59
C GLY A 27 -10.14 -7.80 -6.02
N PHE A 28 -9.16 -8.16 -5.22
CA PHE A 28 -8.36 -9.38 -5.41
C PHE A 28 -8.57 -10.32 -4.23
N VAL A 29 -8.33 -11.60 -4.45
CA VAL A 29 -8.35 -12.63 -3.40
C VAL A 29 -6.92 -13.12 -3.22
N GLY A 30 -6.22 -12.56 -2.24
CA GLY A 30 -4.80 -12.82 -1.96
C GLY A 30 -4.29 -11.99 -0.79
N GLY A 31 -3.02 -12.17 -0.42
CA GLY A 31 -2.34 -11.32 0.56
C GLY A 31 -1.89 -9.98 -0.04
N ASP A 32 -1.47 -10.01 -1.30
CA ASP A 32 -1.03 -8.87 -2.08
C ASP A 32 -1.48 -9.01 -3.56
N THR A 33 -1.27 -7.96 -4.35
CA THR A 33 -1.48 -8.00 -5.80
C THR A 33 -0.67 -6.93 -6.51
N ASN A 34 -0.36 -7.15 -7.78
CA ASN A 34 0.33 -6.15 -8.61
C ASN A 34 -0.63 -4.98 -8.92
N GLN A 35 -0.24 -3.74 -8.63
CA GLN A 35 -1.12 -2.58 -8.86
C GLN A 35 -1.25 -2.13 -10.33
N TRP A 36 -0.39 -2.63 -11.23
CA TRP A 36 -0.43 -2.37 -12.68
C TRP A 36 -1.06 -3.50 -13.48
N ALA A 37 -0.96 -4.74 -12.99
CA ALA A 37 -1.51 -5.95 -13.62
C ALA A 37 -2.11 -6.92 -12.56
N PRO A 38 -3.15 -6.49 -11.81
CA PRO A 38 -3.73 -7.26 -10.72
C PRO A 38 -4.57 -8.45 -11.21
N ALA A 39 -4.60 -9.51 -10.41
CA ALA A 39 -5.57 -10.60 -10.56
C ALA A 39 -6.90 -10.22 -9.86
N ILE A 40 -7.81 -9.59 -10.60
CA ILE A 40 -9.07 -9.04 -10.05
C ILE A 40 -10.20 -10.06 -10.14
N THR A 41 -11.12 -9.99 -9.19
CA THR A 41 -12.42 -10.65 -9.22
C THR A 41 -13.53 -9.64 -8.92
N GLU A 42 -14.60 -9.70 -9.73
CA GLU A 42 -15.88 -9.05 -9.47
C GLU A 42 -16.88 -10.12 -9.04
N ASN A 43 -17.31 -10.05 -7.77
CA ASN A 43 -18.05 -11.07 -7.05
C ASN A 43 -17.30 -12.41 -6.97
N THR A 44 -17.60 -13.34 -7.87
CA THR A 44 -16.92 -14.64 -8.00
C THR A 44 -16.26 -14.81 -9.36
N ARG A 45 -16.38 -13.81 -10.25
CA ARG A 45 -15.90 -13.86 -11.63
C ARG A 45 -14.58 -13.10 -11.79
N PRO A 46 -13.52 -13.72 -12.31
CA PRO A 46 -12.28 -13.04 -12.65
C PRO A 46 -12.54 -11.96 -13.69
N VAL A 47 -11.88 -10.82 -13.51
CA VAL A 47 -11.93 -9.70 -14.43
C VAL A 47 -10.49 -9.37 -14.81
N GLU A 48 -10.25 -9.31 -16.11
CA GLU A 48 -8.96 -8.86 -16.64
C GLU A 48 -8.88 -7.34 -16.58
N PRO A 49 -7.79 -6.76 -16.05
CA PRO A 49 -7.56 -5.33 -16.17
C PRO A 49 -7.35 -4.95 -17.66
N PRO A 50 -7.60 -3.69 -18.04
CA PRO A 50 -7.33 -3.21 -19.40
C PRO A 50 -5.91 -3.53 -19.85
N HIS A 51 -5.76 -4.10 -21.05
CA HIS A 51 -4.44 -4.43 -21.62
C HIS A 51 -3.88 -3.32 -22.52
N ASP A 52 -4.71 -2.35 -22.89
CA ASP A 52 -4.42 -1.27 -23.82
C ASP A 52 -4.29 0.11 -23.16
N ASP A 53 -4.45 0.18 -21.83
CA ASP A 53 -4.26 1.39 -21.05
C ASP A 53 -2.91 1.38 -20.32
N PRO A 54 -1.89 2.13 -20.81
CA PRO A 54 -0.59 2.19 -20.17
C PRO A 54 -0.61 2.96 -18.84
N ASP A 55 -1.67 3.70 -18.54
CA ASP A 55 -1.83 4.51 -17.33
C ASP A 55 -2.75 3.84 -16.29
N TYR A 56 -3.26 2.62 -16.58
CA TYR A 56 -4.09 1.85 -15.67
C TYR A 56 -3.39 1.66 -14.32
N HIS A 57 -4.08 1.95 -13.23
CA HIS A 57 -3.61 1.68 -11.87
C HIS A 57 -4.76 1.19 -11.00
N PHE A 58 -4.51 0.12 -10.25
CA PHE A 58 -5.57 -0.58 -9.52
C PHE A 58 -6.23 0.29 -8.43
N ASP A 59 -5.47 1.12 -7.69
CA ASP A 59 -6.09 2.08 -6.75
C ASP A 59 -7.12 3.01 -7.43
N VAL A 60 -6.89 3.43 -8.68
CA VAL A 60 -7.81 4.29 -9.43
C VAL A 60 -9.06 3.50 -9.80
N ASP A 61 -8.88 2.28 -10.31
CA ASP A 61 -9.97 1.38 -10.70
C ASP A 61 -10.84 0.97 -9.50
N MET A 62 -10.23 0.63 -8.36
CA MET A 62 -10.95 0.37 -7.11
C MET A 62 -11.80 1.56 -6.67
N ALA A 63 -11.24 2.78 -6.71
CA ALA A 63 -11.98 3.99 -6.37
C ALA A 63 -13.13 4.24 -7.35
N ASP A 64 -12.90 4.11 -8.66
CA ASP A 64 -13.93 4.29 -9.69
C ASP A 64 -15.08 3.30 -9.51
N LYS A 65 -14.77 2.03 -9.20
CA LYS A 65 -15.77 0.99 -8.92
C LYS A 65 -16.55 1.28 -7.64
N ALA A 66 -15.88 1.70 -6.57
CA ALA A 66 -16.55 2.06 -5.32
C ALA A 66 -17.47 3.26 -5.50
N ILE A 67 -16.99 4.33 -6.15
CA ILE A 67 -17.77 5.54 -6.47
C ILE A 67 -18.97 5.19 -7.34
N GLY A 68 -18.76 4.41 -8.41
CA GLY A 68 -19.83 3.97 -9.30
C GLY A 68 -20.90 3.16 -8.58
N TRP A 69 -20.49 2.23 -7.71
CA TRP A 69 -21.41 1.42 -6.91
C TRP A 69 -22.19 2.28 -5.91
N LEU A 70 -21.52 3.14 -5.14
CA LEU A 70 -22.14 4.03 -4.15
C LEU A 70 -23.18 4.95 -4.79
N ARG A 71 -22.81 5.63 -5.88
CA ARG A 71 -23.72 6.51 -6.63
C ARG A 71 -24.92 5.76 -7.18
N MET A 72 -24.71 4.56 -7.71
CA MET A 72 -25.80 3.75 -8.25
C MET A 72 -26.77 3.34 -7.14
N GLN A 73 -26.27 2.79 -6.01
CA GLN A 73 -27.11 2.38 -4.88
C GLN A 73 -27.94 3.54 -4.34
N HIS A 74 -27.31 4.70 -4.14
CA HIS A 74 -28.01 5.89 -3.65
C HIS A 74 -29.07 6.38 -4.65
N ALA A 75 -28.78 6.36 -5.96
CA ALA A 75 -29.74 6.81 -6.98
C ALA A 75 -30.96 5.89 -7.10
N VAL A 76 -30.79 4.56 -6.99
CA VAL A 76 -31.90 3.60 -7.16
C VAL A 76 -32.69 3.37 -5.87
N ALA A 77 -32.05 3.52 -4.71
CA ALA A 77 -32.65 3.26 -3.41
C ALA A 77 -32.15 4.26 -2.35
N PRO A 78 -32.50 5.55 -2.46
CA PRO A 78 -31.92 6.63 -1.63
C PRO A 78 -32.16 6.45 -0.12
N ASN A 79 -33.21 5.71 0.27
CA ASN A 79 -33.51 5.43 1.68
C ASN A 79 -32.80 4.18 2.22
N LYS A 80 -32.06 3.43 1.39
CA LYS A 80 -31.29 2.25 1.83
C LYS A 80 -29.89 2.73 2.23
N PRO A 81 -29.46 2.57 3.49
CA PRO A 81 -28.09 2.90 3.88
C PRO A 81 -27.11 1.94 3.21
N PHE A 82 -25.87 2.40 3.01
CA PHE A 82 -24.79 1.57 2.50
C PHE A 82 -23.79 1.19 3.60
N PHE A 83 -23.10 0.09 3.37
CA PHE A 83 -21.86 -0.26 4.07
C PHE A 83 -20.80 -0.52 3.00
N CYS A 84 -19.74 0.29 2.99
CA CYS A 84 -18.63 0.14 2.07
C CYS A 84 -17.37 -0.20 2.87
N TYR A 85 -16.83 -1.39 2.66
CA TYR A 85 -15.53 -1.78 3.19
C TYR A 85 -14.48 -1.62 2.08
N TYR A 86 -13.81 -0.47 2.09
CA TYR A 86 -12.81 -0.10 1.09
C TYR A 86 -11.41 -0.47 1.59
N ALA A 87 -10.85 -1.56 1.06
CA ALA A 87 -9.57 -2.14 1.49
C ALA A 87 -8.61 -2.27 0.28
N PRO A 88 -7.89 -1.19 -0.10
CA PRO A 88 -6.91 -1.25 -1.17
C PRO A 88 -5.71 -2.13 -0.81
N GLY A 89 -5.03 -2.69 -1.81
CA GLY A 89 -3.79 -3.46 -1.59
C GLY A 89 -2.58 -2.57 -1.24
N THR A 90 -2.64 -1.30 -1.62
CA THR A 90 -1.62 -0.30 -1.27
C THR A 90 -1.72 0.06 0.22
N ALA A 91 -0.63 0.10 0.99
CA ALA A 91 0.78 0.16 0.59
C ALA A 91 1.59 -1.11 0.92
N HIS A 92 0.99 -2.31 0.83
CA HIS A 92 1.78 -3.53 0.80
C HIS A 92 2.68 -3.54 -0.44
N ALA A 93 3.72 -4.38 -0.45
CA ALA A 93 4.41 -4.67 -1.69
C ALA A 93 3.45 -5.30 -2.72
N PRO A 94 3.65 -5.02 -4.01
CA PRO A 94 4.73 -4.20 -4.52
C PRO A 94 4.42 -2.70 -4.37
N HIS A 95 5.42 -1.92 -3.94
CA HIS A 95 5.24 -0.47 -3.83
C HIS A 95 5.20 0.14 -5.22
N HIS A 96 4.00 0.35 -5.76
CA HIS A 96 3.73 0.85 -7.10
C HIS A 96 3.06 2.22 -7.06
N ALA A 97 3.52 3.12 -7.92
CA ALA A 97 2.99 4.47 -7.99
C ALA A 97 3.26 5.09 -9.37
N PRO A 98 2.36 5.94 -9.90
CA PRO A 98 2.65 6.68 -11.12
C PRO A 98 3.90 7.56 -10.96
N LYS A 99 4.68 7.71 -12.03
CA LYS A 99 5.99 8.41 -12.00
C LYS A 99 5.90 9.84 -11.49
N GLU A 100 4.81 10.53 -11.83
CA GLU A 100 4.54 11.90 -11.37
C GLU A 100 4.37 11.98 -9.86
N TRP A 101 3.84 10.95 -9.21
CA TRP A 101 3.71 10.87 -7.76
C TRP A 101 5.06 10.59 -7.10
N ILE A 102 5.83 9.66 -7.65
CA ILE A 102 7.21 9.36 -7.20
C ILE A 102 8.06 10.64 -7.22
N GLY A 103 7.95 11.44 -8.29
CA GLY A 103 8.67 12.70 -8.45
C GLY A 103 8.42 13.73 -7.34
N ARG A 104 7.26 13.70 -6.66
CA ARG A 104 6.91 14.62 -5.55
C ARG A 104 7.75 14.36 -4.29
N PHE A 105 8.29 13.15 -4.14
CA PHE A 105 9.05 12.73 -2.96
C PHE A 105 10.56 12.81 -3.13
N LYS A 106 11.05 13.22 -4.30
CA LYS A 106 12.48 13.32 -4.59
C LYS A 106 13.26 14.08 -3.52
N GLY A 107 14.26 13.44 -2.94
CA GLY A 107 15.17 13.96 -1.92
C GLY A 107 14.56 14.09 -0.51
N LYS A 108 13.30 13.69 -0.29
CA LYS A 108 12.64 13.82 1.03
C LYS A 108 13.21 12.84 2.05
N PHE A 109 13.86 11.77 1.59
CA PHE A 109 14.34 10.65 2.40
C PHE A 109 15.87 10.51 2.44
N ASP A 110 16.63 11.47 1.87
CA ASP A 110 18.10 11.42 1.80
C ASP A 110 18.80 11.41 3.18
N LYS A 111 18.11 11.93 4.19
CA LYS A 111 18.52 11.90 5.60
C LYS A 111 18.48 10.51 6.24
N GLY A 112 17.78 9.57 5.62
CA GLY A 112 17.75 8.17 6.04
C GLY A 112 16.80 7.83 7.18
N TRP A 113 16.62 6.52 7.36
CA TRP A 113 15.70 5.95 8.34
C TRP A 113 16.00 6.37 9.79
N ASP A 114 17.28 6.48 10.17
CA ASP A 114 17.65 6.81 11.56
C ASP A 114 17.15 8.21 11.95
N GLN A 115 17.38 9.21 11.10
CA GLN A 115 16.90 10.58 11.34
C GLN A 115 15.38 10.68 11.20
N VAL A 116 14.78 9.99 10.23
CA VAL A 116 13.32 10.00 10.04
C VAL A 116 12.60 9.47 11.28
N ARG A 117 13.14 8.47 11.99
CA ARG A 117 12.58 7.99 13.27
C ARG A 117 12.51 9.07 14.33
N GLU A 118 13.60 9.82 14.49
CA GLU A 118 13.68 10.90 15.46
C GLU A 118 12.66 12.00 15.15
N GLU A 119 12.52 12.34 13.87
CA GLU A 119 11.54 13.32 13.41
C GLU A 119 10.10 12.85 13.59
N ILE A 120 9.77 11.59 13.30
CA ILE A 120 8.44 11.03 13.51
C ILE A 120 8.07 11.11 15.00
N LEU A 121 8.95 10.65 15.90
CA LEU A 121 8.67 10.74 17.34
C LEU A 121 8.55 12.19 17.82
N ALA A 122 9.42 13.09 17.34
CA ALA A 122 9.33 14.51 17.69
C ALA A 122 7.98 15.11 17.25
N GLN A 123 7.50 14.75 16.06
CA GLN A 123 6.21 15.21 15.55
C GLN A 123 5.03 14.56 16.30
N GLN A 124 5.08 13.26 16.61
CA GLN A 124 4.08 12.59 17.43
C GLN A 124 3.96 13.24 18.82
N LYS A 125 5.08 13.62 19.45
CA LYS A 125 5.09 14.38 20.70
C LYS A 125 4.48 15.77 20.53
N LYS A 126 4.84 16.50 19.48
CA LYS A 126 4.28 17.84 19.19
C LYS A 126 2.76 17.79 18.99
N LEU A 127 2.24 16.74 18.36
CA LEU A 127 0.82 16.51 18.12
C LEU A 127 0.08 15.90 19.32
N GLY A 128 0.79 15.49 20.37
CA GLY A 128 0.19 14.84 21.54
C GLY A 128 -0.27 13.39 21.32
N ILE A 129 0.20 12.73 20.25
CA ILE A 129 -0.13 11.34 19.92
C ILE A 129 0.52 10.39 20.94
N VAL A 130 1.72 10.73 21.43
CA VAL A 130 2.45 9.96 22.45
C VAL A 130 2.88 10.85 23.62
N PRO A 131 3.12 10.28 24.81
CA PRO A 131 3.68 11.02 25.94
C PRO A 131 5.00 11.74 25.62
N GLN A 132 5.21 12.91 26.23
CA GLN A 132 6.41 13.72 25.96
C GLN A 132 7.73 13.01 26.35
N ASN A 133 7.68 12.09 27.30
CA ASN A 133 8.82 11.30 27.76
C ASN A 133 9.01 9.98 26.98
N THR A 134 8.21 9.71 25.95
CA THR A 134 8.40 8.54 25.07
C THR A 134 9.80 8.56 24.45
N GLN A 135 10.43 7.40 24.37
CA GLN A 135 11.77 7.22 23.78
C GLN A 135 11.68 6.25 22.61
N LEU A 136 12.56 6.40 21.62
CA LEU A 136 12.70 5.43 20.56
C LEU A 136 13.26 4.11 21.10
N THR A 137 12.78 3.00 20.56
CA THR A 137 13.47 1.71 20.68
C THR A 137 14.86 1.77 20.06
N LYS A 138 15.76 0.95 20.59
CA LYS A 138 17.09 0.76 20.00
C LYS A 138 16.95 0.08 18.65
N ARG A 139 17.78 0.47 17.68
CA ARG A 139 17.86 -0.21 16.40
C ARG A 139 18.29 -1.67 16.59
N PRO A 140 17.55 -2.65 16.03
CA PRO A 140 17.97 -4.05 16.05
C PRO A 140 19.33 -4.27 15.38
N GLU A 141 20.11 -5.24 15.85
CA GLU A 141 21.46 -5.52 15.33
C GLU A 141 21.48 -5.89 13.83
N GLY A 142 20.39 -6.48 13.33
CA GLY A 142 20.24 -6.82 11.91
C GLY A 142 20.03 -5.62 10.99
N ILE A 143 19.72 -4.43 11.52
CA ILE A 143 19.48 -3.22 10.74
C ILE A 143 20.72 -2.32 10.80
N ARG A 144 21.32 -2.08 9.63
CA ARG A 144 22.50 -1.20 9.49
C ARG A 144 22.15 0.25 9.85
N ALA A 145 23.12 0.97 10.40
CA ALA A 145 23.03 2.42 10.53
C ALA A 145 22.99 3.07 9.15
N TRP A 146 22.16 4.07 8.94
CA TRP A 146 22.14 4.82 7.68
C TRP A 146 23.54 5.35 7.33
N ASP A 147 24.26 5.88 8.32
CA ASP A 147 25.60 6.45 8.12
C ASP A 147 26.69 5.42 7.80
N SER A 148 26.43 4.13 8.02
CA SER A 148 27.36 3.06 7.62
C SER A 148 27.24 2.68 6.14
N LEU A 149 26.21 3.17 5.45
CA LEU A 149 25.97 2.86 4.04
C LEU A 149 26.84 3.69 3.11
N ASN A 150 27.18 3.12 1.97
CA ASN A 150 27.85 3.85 0.89
C ASN A 150 26.85 4.76 0.12
N ALA A 151 27.36 5.59 -0.78
CA ALA A 151 26.56 6.56 -1.52
C ALA A 151 25.46 5.91 -2.39
N ASP A 152 25.79 4.82 -3.08
CA ASP A 152 24.85 4.14 -3.98
C ASP A 152 23.73 3.46 -3.19
N GLN A 153 24.06 2.85 -2.05
CA GLN A 153 23.08 2.30 -1.12
C GLN A 153 22.14 3.38 -0.60
N LYS A 154 22.67 4.52 -0.12
CA LYS A 154 21.83 5.64 0.35
C LYS A 154 20.89 6.13 -0.75
N LYS A 155 21.40 6.28 -1.98
CA LYS A 155 20.61 6.71 -3.15
C LYS A 155 19.47 5.73 -3.45
N VAL A 156 19.77 4.44 -3.61
CA VAL A 156 18.76 3.42 -3.94
C VAL A 156 17.73 3.28 -2.82
N TYR A 157 18.18 3.24 -1.57
CA TYR A 157 17.29 3.02 -0.43
C TYR A 157 16.40 4.23 -0.15
N ALA A 158 16.91 5.46 -0.32
CA ALA A 158 16.06 6.66 -0.25
C ALA A 158 15.00 6.62 -1.36
N HIS A 159 15.40 6.29 -2.60
CA HIS A 159 14.48 6.20 -3.71
C HIS A 159 13.37 5.16 -3.49
N MET A 160 13.69 3.99 -2.92
CA MET A 160 12.66 2.99 -2.56
C MET A 160 11.63 3.52 -1.56
N MET A 161 12.03 4.40 -0.63
CA MET A 161 11.10 5.05 0.29
C MET A 161 10.30 6.17 -0.38
N GLU A 162 10.87 6.88 -1.35
CA GLU A 162 10.13 7.83 -2.19
C GLU A 162 9.00 7.13 -2.96
N VAL A 163 9.29 5.95 -3.52
CA VAL A 163 8.32 5.12 -4.23
C VAL A 163 7.20 4.66 -3.29
N TYR A 164 7.55 4.17 -2.09
CA TYR A 164 6.54 3.81 -1.07
C TYR A 164 5.67 4.99 -0.65
N ALA A 165 6.28 6.14 -0.34
CA ALA A 165 5.55 7.33 0.06
C ALA A 165 4.64 7.84 -1.06
N ALA A 166 5.06 7.70 -2.31
CA ALA A 166 4.26 8.01 -3.49
C ALA A 166 3.07 7.05 -3.65
N ALA A 167 3.29 5.75 -3.48
CA ALA A 167 2.22 4.73 -3.54
C ALA A 167 1.16 5.03 -2.49
N LEU A 168 1.58 5.23 -1.23
CA LEU A 168 0.68 5.54 -0.13
C LEU A 168 -0.08 6.86 -0.37
N SER A 169 0.59 7.90 -0.85
CA SER A 169 -0.05 9.20 -1.11
C SER A 169 -0.99 9.17 -2.32
N HIS A 170 -0.67 8.35 -3.32
CA HIS A 170 -1.55 8.12 -4.47
C HIS A 170 -2.82 7.39 -4.02
N CYS A 171 -2.68 6.33 -3.22
CA CYS A 171 -3.81 5.60 -2.62
C CYS A 171 -4.68 6.51 -1.75
N ASP A 172 -4.08 7.32 -0.86
CA ASP A 172 -4.79 8.31 -0.04
C ASP A 172 -5.61 9.28 -0.89
N HIS A 173 -5.06 9.75 -2.01
CA HIS A 173 -5.81 10.58 -2.95
C HIS A 173 -7.01 9.85 -3.56
N GLN A 174 -6.88 8.55 -3.88
CA GLN A 174 -8.01 7.75 -4.38
C GLN A 174 -9.07 7.51 -3.29
N ILE A 175 -8.67 7.30 -2.03
CA ILE A 175 -9.59 7.24 -0.89
C ILE A 175 -10.35 8.57 -0.75
N GLY A 176 -9.64 9.69 -0.88
CA GLY A 176 -10.24 11.03 -0.94
C GLY A 176 -11.35 11.13 -1.97
N ARG A 177 -11.14 10.65 -3.20
CA ARG A 177 -12.18 10.65 -4.25
C ARG A 177 -13.43 9.86 -3.86
N VAL A 178 -13.29 8.76 -3.11
CA VAL A 178 -14.44 7.98 -2.62
C VAL A 178 -15.21 8.77 -1.57
N VAL A 179 -14.51 9.43 -0.65
CA VAL A 179 -15.12 10.31 0.37
C VAL A 179 -15.80 11.52 -0.28
N ASP A 180 -15.14 12.16 -1.24
CA ASP A 180 -15.69 13.29 -2.01
C ASP A 180 -16.98 12.87 -2.73
N ALA A 181 -17.05 11.65 -3.28
CA ALA A 181 -18.27 11.15 -3.90
C ALA A 181 -19.43 10.98 -2.89
N VAL A 182 -19.14 10.64 -1.62
CA VAL A 182 -20.16 10.59 -0.55
C VAL A 182 -20.63 12.00 -0.20
N GLU A 183 -19.71 12.98 -0.16
CA GLU A 183 -20.05 14.39 0.03
C GLU A 183 -20.91 14.94 -1.12
N GLU A 184 -20.56 14.66 -2.36
CA GLU A 184 -21.31 15.07 -3.55
C GLU A 184 -22.73 14.49 -3.60
N MET A 185 -22.96 13.32 -3.01
CA MET A 185 -24.29 12.74 -2.83
C MET A 185 -25.08 13.42 -1.69
N GLY A 186 -24.45 14.26 -0.88
CA GLY A 186 -25.07 14.91 0.28
C GLY A 186 -25.15 14.01 1.52
N GLU A 187 -24.40 12.92 1.57
CA GLU A 187 -24.49 11.90 2.63
C GLU A 187 -23.34 11.95 3.64
N LEU A 188 -22.37 12.87 3.48
CA LEU A 188 -21.16 12.90 4.34
C LEU A 188 -21.50 13.10 5.82
N ASP A 189 -22.39 14.05 6.15
CA ASP A 189 -22.81 14.33 7.53
C ASP A 189 -23.51 13.15 8.21
N ASN A 190 -24.04 12.21 7.42
CA ASN A 190 -24.73 11.01 7.89
C ASN A 190 -23.88 9.73 7.68
N THR A 191 -22.61 9.88 7.34
CA THR A 191 -21.70 8.74 7.10
C THR A 191 -20.67 8.65 8.21
N LEU A 192 -20.61 7.50 8.88
CA LEU A 192 -19.51 7.17 9.78
C LEU A 192 -18.31 6.67 8.96
N ILE A 193 -17.25 7.47 8.89
CA ILE A 193 -15.98 7.08 8.27
C ILE A 193 -15.02 6.58 9.35
N ILE A 194 -14.58 5.34 9.20
CA ILE A 194 -13.53 4.74 10.02
C ILE A 194 -12.33 4.52 9.12
N TYR A 195 -11.25 5.25 9.40
CA TYR A 195 -9.97 5.09 8.71
C TYR A 195 -8.98 4.33 9.60
N ILE A 196 -8.43 3.25 9.06
CA ILE A 196 -7.38 2.48 9.71
C ILE A 196 -6.24 2.36 8.70
N GLN A 197 -5.11 3.00 9.01
CA GLN A 197 -3.89 2.86 8.22
C GLN A 197 -3.20 1.55 8.62
N GLY A 198 -3.29 0.55 7.74
CA GLY A 198 -2.64 -0.75 7.91
C GLY A 198 -3.47 -1.74 8.75
N ASP A 199 -3.41 -3.01 8.38
CA ASP A 199 -3.92 -4.14 9.16
C ASP A 199 -2.86 -4.71 10.13
N ASN A 200 -1.62 -4.28 9.97
CA ASN A 200 -0.44 -4.63 10.78
C ASN A 200 0.60 -3.48 10.79
N GLY A 201 1.76 -3.70 11.42
CA GLY A 201 2.90 -2.77 11.40
C GLY A 201 3.65 -2.78 10.06
N ALA A 202 4.71 -2.01 9.94
CA ALA A 202 5.45 -1.91 8.67
C ALA A 202 6.16 -3.22 8.30
N SER A 203 6.02 -3.66 7.04
CA SER A 203 6.65 -4.90 6.59
C SER A 203 8.17 -4.76 6.48
N ALA A 204 8.89 -5.76 7.00
CA ALA A 204 10.35 -5.87 6.92
C ALA A 204 10.82 -6.85 5.81
N GLU A 205 9.92 -7.27 4.91
CA GLU A 205 10.15 -8.34 3.93
C GLU A 205 11.12 -7.94 2.80
N GLY A 206 11.41 -6.66 2.65
CA GLY A 206 12.41 -6.19 1.68
C GLY A 206 13.87 -6.41 2.07
N ASN A 207 14.19 -7.18 3.13
CA ASN A 207 15.56 -7.52 3.50
C ASN A 207 16.46 -6.29 3.81
N PRO A 208 17.78 -6.46 4.09
CA PRO A 208 18.66 -5.32 4.35
C PRO A 208 18.93 -4.37 3.17
N ASN A 209 18.54 -4.74 1.94
CA ASN A 209 18.87 -4.02 0.71
C ASN A 209 17.65 -3.55 -0.11
N GLY A 210 16.41 -3.88 0.30
CA GLY A 210 15.26 -3.79 -0.59
C GLY A 210 15.26 -4.92 -1.62
N LEU A 211 14.15 -5.03 -2.36
CA LEU A 211 13.94 -6.06 -3.38
C LEU A 211 13.34 -5.44 -4.65
N LEU A 212 13.74 -5.96 -5.81
CA LEU A 212 13.05 -5.76 -7.08
C LEU A 212 11.82 -6.67 -7.18
N ASN A 213 11.82 -7.83 -6.52
CA ASN A 213 10.70 -8.75 -6.47
C ASN A 213 10.55 -9.39 -5.08
N GLU A 214 9.49 -9.04 -4.34
CA GLU A 214 9.19 -9.60 -3.02
C GLU A 214 9.10 -11.12 -3.00
N MET A 215 8.67 -11.77 -4.09
CA MET A 215 8.63 -13.23 -4.16
C MET A 215 10.00 -13.87 -3.94
N SER A 216 11.10 -13.12 -4.13
CA SER A 216 12.44 -13.59 -3.78
C SER A 216 12.58 -13.85 -2.27
N PHE A 217 11.93 -13.05 -1.41
CA PHE A 217 11.90 -13.24 0.04
C PHE A 217 11.25 -14.57 0.41
N PHE A 218 10.03 -14.82 -0.06
CA PHE A 218 9.28 -16.05 0.23
C PHE A 218 9.96 -17.31 -0.32
N ASN A 219 10.77 -17.19 -1.38
CA ASN A 219 11.49 -18.31 -1.98
C ASN A 219 12.96 -18.41 -1.52
N ASN A 220 13.38 -17.57 -0.56
CA ASN A 220 14.76 -17.51 -0.06
C ASN A 220 15.81 -17.31 -1.17
N ILE A 221 15.45 -16.52 -2.19
CA ILE A 221 16.31 -16.14 -3.30
C ILE A 221 16.94 -14.78 -2.96
N LYS A 222 18.28 -14.77 -2.90
CA LYS A 222 19.04 -13.54 -2.67
C LYS A 222 19.11 -12.71 -3.94
N GLU A 223 18.67 -11.45 -3.86
CA GLU A 223 18.95 -10.44 -4.88
C GLU A 223 20.29 -9.75 -4.62
N GLU A 224 21.14 -9.66 -5.65
CA GLU A 224 22.39 -8.93 -5.57
C GLU A 224 22.14 -7.42 -5.68
N PHE A 225 22.75 -6.63 -4.79
CA PHE A 225 22.53 -5.18 -4.75
C PHE A 225 22.84 -4.49 -6.09
N SER A 226 23.84 -4.96 -6.83
CA SER A 226 24.19 -4.42 -8.14
C SER A 226 23.07 -4.57 -9.19
N GLU A 227 22.20 -5.58 -9.04
CA GLU A 227 21.02 -5.74 -9.87
C GLU A 227 19.93 -4.73 -9.50
N VAL A 228 19.67 -4.58 -8.19
CA VAL A 228 18.73 -3.60 -7.64
C VAL A 228 19.12 -2.18 -8.07
N GLU A 229 20.40 -1.83 -7.93
CA GLU A 229 20.95 -0.56 -8.35
C GLU A 229 20.79 -0.32 -9.85
N ARG A 230 21.17 -1.30 -10.70
CA ARG A 230 21.07 -1.17 -12.16
C ARG A 230 19.63 -0.92 -12.62
N ARG A 231 18.65 -1.41 -11.88
CA ARG A 231 17.21 -1.33 -12.21
C ARG A 231 16.45 -0.34 -11.34
N MET A 232 17.13 0.54 -10.59
CA MET A 232 16.46 1.45 -9.64
C MET A 232 15.38 2.32 -10.31
N ASP A 233 15.60 2.75 -11.57
CA ASP A 233 14.63 3.60 -12.30
C ASP A 233 13.36 2.84 -12.73
N GLN A 234 13.29 1.52 -12.52
CA GLN A 234 12.11 0.68 -12.78
C GLN A 234 11.22 0.52 -11.54
N LEU A 235 11.73 0.85 -10.34
CA LEU A 235 11.00 0.73 -9.09
C LEU A 235 9.71 1.54 -9.14
N GLY A 236 8.62 0.96 -8.63
CA GLY A 236 7.30 1.57 -8.68
C GLY A 236 6.53 1.34 -9.97
N GLY A 237 7.19 0.86 -11.02
CA GLY A 237 6.59 0.58 -12.32
C GLY A 237 6.16 -0.87 -12.51
N PRO A 238 5.58 -1.21 -13.67
CA PRO A 238 5.01 -2.53 -13.94
C PRO A 238 6.04 -3.68 -14.07
N MET A 239 7.34 -3.36 -14.12
CA MET A 239 8.42 -4.33 -14.36
C MET A 239 9.07 -4.84 -13.07
N THR A 240 8.60 -4.38 -11.92
CA THR A 240 9.09 -4.78 -10.60
C THR A 240 7.92 -5.26 -9.74
N PHE A 241 8.25 -5.97 -8.68
CA PHE A 241 7.35 -6.27 -7.58
C PHE A 241 8.06 -5.83 -6.29
N ASN A 242 8.38 -4.55 -6.18
CA ASN A 242 9.45 -4.08 -5.30
C ASN A 242 9.03 -3.84 -3.84
N HIS A 243 10.00 -4.01 -2.93
CA HIS A 243 9.87 -3.72 -1.50
C HIS A 243 11.08 -2.89 -1.01
N TYR A 244 10.89 -1.96 -0.07
CA TYR A 244 11.97 -1.15 0.51
C TYR A 244 12.84 -1.95 1.51
N PRO A 245 14.06 -1.50 1.83
CA PRO A 245 14.88 -2.13 2.87
C PRO A 245 14.25 -2.05 4.26
N MET A 246 14.42 -3.09 5.08
CA MET A 246 13.86 -3.20 6.44
C MET A 246 14.20 -2.04 7.40
N GLY A 247 15.23 -1.25 7.10
CA GLY A 247 15.52 -0.02 7.84
C GLY A 247 14.36 0.99 7.80
N TRP A 248 13.64 1.05 6.68
CA TRP A 248 12.45 1.88 6.54
C TRP A 248 11.24 1.32 7.31
N ALA A 249 11.08 0.00 7.39
CA ALA A 249 10.04 -0.62 8.23
C ALA A 249 10.16 -0.14 9.69
N HIS A 250 11.36 -0.30 10.24
CA HIS A 250 11.69 0.19 11.58
C HIS A 250 11.56 1.71 11.72
N ALA A 251 11.68 2.46 10.62
CA ALA A 251 11.45 3.89 10.64
C ALA A 251 9.97 4.25 10.81
N THR A 252 9.13 3.62 9.99
CA THR A 252 7.69 3.89 9.94
C THR A 252 6.94 3.31 11.14
N ASP A 253 7.51 2.34 11.85
CA ASP A 253 6.94 1.81 13.11
C ASP A 253 7.30 2.64 14.36
N SER A 254 7.88 3.83 14.20
CA SER A 254 8.23 4.69 15.34
C SER A 254 7.01 4.99 16.23
N PRO A 255 7.10 4.82 17.57
CA PRO A 255 8.33 4.60 18.36
C PRO A 255 8.67 3.13 18.64
N PHE A 256 7.92 2.18 18.09
CA PHE A 256 7.99 0.74 18.37
C PHE A 256 9.07 0.03 17.52
N GLN A 257 9.04 -1.31 17.59
CA GLN A 257 9.88 -2.25 16.85
C GLN A 257 9.00 -3.39 16.34
#